data_AF-A0A9E2L5Q8-F1
#
_entry.id   AF-A0A9E2L5Q8-F1
#
_cell.length_a   1.000
_cell.length_b   1.000
_cell.length_c   1.000
_cell.angle_alpha   90.00
_cell.angle_beta   90.00
_cell.angle_gamma   90.00
#
_symmetry.space_group_name_H-M   'P 1'
#
loop_
_entity.id
_entity.type
_entity.pdbx_description
1 polymer ?
#
loop_
_entity_poly.entity_id
_entity_poly.type
_entity_poly.pdbx_seq_one_letter_code
_entity_poly.pdbx_strand_id
1 'polypeptide(L)'
;MDILTHFRSIEELTKTLSREQGLLSEMFEKRKLMKFPIGLAINLTGGNETRLRKLVEYGVLVQTGNMVEIESDYLNFFEEVLNVNEEISVLSVQECINTLKEHIGYFLQETNPNRKAGYQDSVRQLLKKTGFRTLKNVVDLKRNMDNTYKQEPNYIIKKKKLQNLDEKSHSIRAMIRECEKLMDKEHAFFIMANDPHMTKTCSDVKHDFVEAYHALMEIDRQIISYINQIDLQNKLYKKIRKLKYLQDQLLIKTDTNLINVLKEKNPVWMESRHYNKTRLSLEMLRENELVVKLLKRIAERNGIQKTARTEAAPLTEEDLKDHFQLLKEVDSTEVWNAFLASSYHLFEFILRYDYKVKRNIEEHVTLFCQLVILHPDECRATGEYAIYQDIEYPIIYAK
;
A
#
# COMPACT_ATOMS: atom_id res chain seq x y z
N MET A 1 -56.79 -14.69 -2.80
CA MET A 1 -55.90 -15.75 -2.28
C MET A 1 -55.68 -16.70 -3.45
N ASP A 2 -54.72 -16.36 -4.30
CA ASP A 2 -54.34 -17.24 -5.41
C ASP A 2 -53.53 -18.39 -4.82
N ILE A 3 -53.97 -19.61 -5.10
CA ILE A 3 -53.34 -20.84 -4.66
C ILE A 3 -51.95 -20.85 -5.30
N LEU A 4 -50.90 -20.65 -4.50
CA LEU A 4 -49.51 -20.88 -4.94
C LEU A 4 -49.46 -22.28 -5.55
N THR A 5 -49.12 -22.35 -6.83
CA THR A 5 -48.91 -23.64 -7.49
C THR A 5 -47.62 -24.21 -6.94
N HIS A 6 -47.70 -25.21 -6.06
CA HIS A 6 -46.52 -25.89 -5.55
C HIS A 6 -45.97 -26.87 -6.59
N PHE A 7 -44.64 -27.01 -6.63
CA PHE A 7 -43.98 -28.06 -7.40
C PHE A 7 -44.51 -29.43 -6.99
N ARG A 8 -44.94 -30.23 -7.96
CA ARG A 8 -45.52 -31.56 -7.68
C ARG A 8 -44.48 -32.67 -7.64
N SER A 9 -43.28 -32.42 -8.16
CA SER A 9 -42.15 -33.36 -8.12
C SER A 9 -40.80 -32.65 -8.02
N ILE A 10 -39.79 -33.36 -7.49
CA ILE A 10 -38.39 -32.91 -7.45
C ILE A 10 -37.85 -32.70 -8.88
N GLU A 11 -38.29 -33.50 -9.84
CA GLU A 11 -37.86 -33.39 -11.23
C GLU A 11 -38.38 -32.09 -11.88
N GLU A 12 -39.60 -31.67 -11.54
CA GLU A 12 -40.15 -30.40 -11.99
C GLU A 12 -39.36 -29.23 -11.41
N LEU A 13 -39.13 -29.23 -10.08
CA LEU A 13 -38.34 -28.21 -9.38
C LEU A 13 -36.92 -28.06 -9.96
N THR A 14 -36.20 -29.18 -10.09
CA THR A 14 -34.82 -29.17 -10.57
C THR A 14 -34.71 -28.73 -12.02
N LYS A 15 -35.65 -29.13 -12.90
CA LYS A 15 -35.69 -28.65 -14.28
C LYS A 15 -35.99 -27.16 -14.38
N THR A 16 -36.91 -26.63 -13.56
CA THR A 16 -37.23 -25.20 -13.56
C THR A 16 -36.08 -24.36 -13.00
N LEU A 17 -35.43 -24.80 -11.93
CA LEU A 17 -34.27 -24.11 -11.35
C LEU A 17 -33.05 -24.17 -12.29
N SER A 18 -32.81 -25.32 -12.93
CA SER A 18 -31.73 -25.47 -13.91
C SER A 18 -31.93 -24.57 -15.13
N ARG A 19 -33.17 -24.44 -15.61
CA ARG A 19 -33.48 -23.63 -16.78
C ARG A 19 -33.29 -22.13 -16.53
N GLU A 20 -33.57 -21.67 -15.32
CA GLU A 20 -33.48 -20.27 -14.92
C GLU A 20 -32.26 -19.99 -14.01
N GLN A 21 -31.24 -20.86 -14.08
CA GLN A 21 -30.02 -20.77 -13.28
C GLN A 21 -29.33 -19.41 -13.43
N GLY A 22 -29.28 -18.86 -14.65
CA GLY A 22 -28.60 -17.58 -14.91
C GLY A 22 -29.24 -16.38 -14.19
N LEU A 23 -30.58 -16.35 -14.11
CA LEU A 23 -31.29 -15.34 -13.33
C LEU A 23 -31.01 -15.54 -11.84
N LEU A 24 -31.19 -16.76 -11.34
CA LEU A 24 -31.05 -17.08 -9.92
C LEU A 24 -29.62 -16.85 -9.42
N SER A 25 -28.60 -17.17 -10.23
CA SER A 25 -27.20 -16.94 -9.87
C SER A 25 -26.88 -15.45 -9.75
N GLU A 26 -27.31 -14.64 -10.72
CA GLU A 26 -27.10 -13.18 -10.64
C GLU A 26 -27.85 -12.57 -9.46
N MET A 27 -29.11 -12.98 -9.26
CA MET A 27 -29.93 -12.53 -8.13
C MET A 27 -29.29 -12.89 -6.78
N PHE A 28 -28.74 -14.09 -6.68
CA PHE A 28 -28.08 -14.55 -5.46
C PHE A 28 -26.74 -13.84 -5.20
N GLU A 29 -25.92 -13.59 -6.23
CA GLU A 29 -24.66 -12.85 -6.09
C GLU A 29 -24.89 -11.39 -5.69
N LYS A 30 -25.87 -10.73 -6.31
CA LYS A 30 -26.18 -9.31 -6.07
C LYS A 30 -27.23 -9.09 -4.98
N ARG A 31 -27.58 -10.12 -4.19
CA ARG A 31 -28.63 -10.07 -3.15
C ARG A 31 -28.46 -8.93 -2.14
N LYS A 32 -27.23 -8.45 -1.94
CA LYS A 32 -26.88 -7.33 -1.04
C LYS A 32 -26.75 -5.97 -1.70
N LEU A 33 -26.61 -5.93 -3.02
CA LEU A 33 -26.20 -4.74 -3.76
C LEU A 33 -27.39 -4.02 -4.36
N MET A 34 -28.40 -4.76 -4.84
CA MET A 34 -29.60 -4.16 -5.41
C MET A 34 -30.81 -5.08 -5.28
N LYS A 35 -31.99 -4.46 -5.20
CA LYS A 35 -33.25 -5.10 -5.56
C LYS A 35 -33.30 -5.22 -7.09
N PHE A 36 -33.74 -6.34 -7.65
CA PHE A 36 -33.69 -6.55 -9.10
C PHE A 36 -34.89 -5.92 -9.82
N PRO A 37 -34.68 -5.02 -10.79
CA PRO A 37 -35.78 -4.53 -11.62
C PRO A 37 -36.35 -5.65 -12.51
N ILE A 38 -37.67 -5.69 -12.67
CA ILE A 38 -38.36 -6.68 -13.53
C ILE A 38 -37.79 -6.69 -14.95
N GLY A 39 -37.53 -5.52 -15.53
CA GLY A 39 -36.98 -5.42 -16.89
C GLY A 39 -35.62 -6.12 -17.04
N LEU A 40 -34.79 -6.08 -16.01
CA LEU A 40 -33.49 -6.77 -16.00
C LEU A 40 -33.68 -8.28 -15.80
N ALA A 41 -34.62 -8.69 -14.95
CA ALA A 41 -34.98 -10.10 -14.79
C ALA A 41 -35.56 -10.73 -16.08
N ILE A 42 -36.36 -9.98 -16.83
CA ILE A 42 -36.89 -10.42 -18.14
C ILE A 42 -35.75 -10.57 -19.16
N ASN A 43 -34.79 -9.66 -19.17
CA ASN A 43 -33.61 -9.78 -20.04
C ASN A 43 -32.79 -11.04 -19.71
N LEU A 44 -32.59 -11.33 -18.42
CA LEU A 44 -31.84 -12.50 -17.95
C LEU A 44 -32.59 -13.83 -18.20
N THR A 45 -33.93 -13.82 -18.28
CA THR A 45 -34.75 -14.99 -18.65
C THR A 45 -34.89 -15.16 -20.18
N GLY A 46 -34.03 -14.51 -20.96
CA GLY A 46 -34.02 -14.57 -22.42
C GLY A 46 -35.22 -13.87 -23.07
N GLY A 47 -35.74 -12.81 -22.46
CA GLY A 47 -36.84 -11.99 -22.96
C GLY A 47 -38.24 -12.59 -22.78
N ASN A 48 -38.38 -13.70 -22.06
CA ASN A 48 -39.66 -14.38 -21.88
C ASN A 48 -40.32 -14.06 -20.54
N GLU A 49 -41.22 -13.08 -20.55
CA GLU A 49 -42.02 -12.68 -19.37
C GLU A 49 -42.84 -13.84 -18.79
N THR A 50 -43.28 -14.79 -19.63
CA THR A 50 -44.03 -15.98 -19.19
C THR A 50 -43.23 -16.89 -18.26
N ARG A 51 -41.90 -16.91 -18.37
CA ARG A 51 -41.04 -17.74 -17.50
C ARG A 51 -40.82 -17.08 -16.15
N LEU A 52 -40.62 -15.76 -16.14
CA LEU A 52 -40.55 -14.99 -14.91
C LEU A 52 -41.88 -15.09 -14.13
N ARG A 53 -43.01 -14.99 -14.83
CA ARG A 53 -44.34 -15.15 -14.22
C ARG A 53 -44.54 -16.53 -13.61
N LYS A 54 -44.07 -17.59 -14.28
CA LYS A 54 -44.05 -18.94 -13.69
C LYS A 54 -43.26 -19.00 -12.40
N LEU A 55 -42.06 -18.40 -12.34
CA LEU A 55 -41.27 -18.38 -11.10
C LEU A 55 -41.99 -17.65 -9.95
N VAL A 56 -42.78 -16.63 -10.27
CA VAL A 56 -43.64 -15.93 -9.29
C VAL A 56 -44.84 -16.79 -8.88
N GLU A 57 -45.50 -17.46 -9.82
CA GLU A 57 -46.63 -18.39 -9.57
C GLU A 57 -46.21 -19.61 -8.73
N TYR A 58 -45.00 -20.13 -8.95
CA TYR A 58 -44.40 -21.21 -8.16
C TYR A 58 -43.83 -20.75 -6.81
N GLY A 59 -43.90 -19.46 -6.49
CA GLY A 59 -43.42 -18.88 -5.23
C GLY A 59 -41.92 -18.61 -5.18
N VAL A 60 -41.11 -19.12 -6.12
CA VAL A 60 -39.64 -18.96 -6.12
C VAL A 60 -39.22 -17.49 -6.05
N LEU A 61 -39.99 -16.61 -6.70
CA LEU A 61 -39.74 -15.18 -6.72
C LEU A 61 -40.94 -14.40 -6.16
N VAL A 62 -40.66 -13.38 -5.35
CA VAL A 62 -41.67 -12.44 -4.86
C VAL A 62 -41.58 -11.16 -5.67
N GLN A 63 -42.68 -10.77 -6.29
CA GLN A 63 -42.79 -9.51 -7.01
C GLN A 63 -43.31 -8.41 -6.07
N THR A 64 -42.50 -7.39 -5.83
CA THR A 64 -42.90 -6.18 -5.10
C THR A 64 -42.85 -4.97 -6.04
N GLY A 65 -43.98 -4.61 -6.63
CA GLY A 65 -44.08 -3.51 -7.59
C GLY A 65 -43.30 -3.79 -8.88
N ASN A 66 -42.32 -2.94 -9.19
CA ASN A 66 -41.42 -3.09 -10.36
C ASN A 66 -40.14 -3.90 -10.04
N MET A 67 -40.06 -4.49 -8.86
CA MET A 67 -38.88 -5.20 -8.38
C MET A 67 -39.22 -6.67 -8.11
N VAL A 68 -38.23 -7.54 -8.30
CA VAL A 68 -38.32 -8.97 -8.04
C VAL A 68 -37.22 -9.37 -7.07
N GLU A 69 -37.58 -10.17 -6.07
CA GLU A 69 -36.66 -10.74 -5.09
C GLU A 69 -36.87 -12.26 -5.03
N ILE A 70 -35.83 -13.00 -4.63
CA ILE A 70 -35.97 -14.43 -4.35
C ILE A 70 -36.77 -14.56 -3.05
N GLU A 71 -37.74 -15.47 -3.03
CA GLU A 71 -38.51 -15.76 -1.82
C GLU A 71 -37.58 -16.25 -0.69
N SER A 72 -37.90 -15.90 0.56
CA SER A 72 -37.08 -16.20 1.73
C SER A 72 -36.76 -17.68 1.86
N ASP A 73 -37.71 -18.56 1.55
CA ASP A 73 -37.54 -20.00 1.73
C ASP A 73 -36.54 -20.58 0.73
N TYR A 74 -36.59 -20.12 -0.52
CA TYR A 74 -35.62 -20.51 -1.55
C TYR A 74 -34.26 -19.86 -1.34
N LEU A 75 -34.23 -18.62 -0.85
CA LEU A 75 -32.99 -17.94 -0.50
C LEU A 75 -32.29 -18.69 0.63
N ASN A 76 -33.01 -19.03 1.69
CA ASN A 76 -32.51 -19.86 2.80
C ASN A 76 -32.04 -21.22 2.30
N PHE A 77 -32.79 -21.87 1.41
CA PHE A 77 -32.35 -23.12 0.79
C PHE A 77 -31.03 -22.98 0.02
N PHE A 78 -30.87 -21.95 -0.81
CA PHE A 78 -29.64 -21.73 -1.56
C PHE A 78 -28.47 -21.39 -0.63
N GLU A 79 -28.67 -20.54 0.37
CA GLU A 79 -27.63 -20.24 1.34
C GLU A 79 -27.23 -21.50 2.14
N GLU A 80 -28.21 -22.35 2.50
CA GLU A 80 -27.98 -23.60 3.22
C GLU A 80 -27.21 -24.60 2.35
N VAL A 81 -27.57 -24.77 1.08
CA VAL A 81 -26.91 -25.72 0.18
C VAL A 81 -25.53 -25.23 -0.24
N LEU A 82 -25.37 -23.93 -0.53
CA LEU A 82 -24.11 -23.35 -1.00
C LEU A 82 -23.16 -22.99 0.15
N ASN A 83 -23.56 -23.21 1.41
CA ASN A 83 -22.82 -22.80 2.60
C ASN A 83 -22.46 -21.31 2.60
N VAL A 84 -23.34 -20.45 2.08
CA VAL A 84 -23.15 -18.98 2.04
C VAL A 84 -23.95 -18.27 3.14
N ASN A 85 -24.64 -19.03 4.01
CA ASN A 85 -25.42 -18.54 5.15
C ASN A 85 -24.76 -17.37 5.88
N GLU A 86 -25.45 -16.24 5.93
CA GLU A 86 -25.07 -15.10 6.77
C GLU A 86 -25.78 -15.14 8.11
N GLU A 87 -26.98 -15.72 8.15
CA GLU A 87 -27.67 -16.01 9.38
C GLU A 87 -27.21 -17.37 9.90
N ILE A 88 -26.52 -17.35 11.05
CA ILE A 88 -26.24 -18.56 11.80
C ILE A 88 -27.58 -19.08 12.29
N SER A 89 -28.07 -20.15 11.67
CA SER A 89 -29.22 -20.91 12.13
C SER A 89 -28.82 -21.64 13.41
N VAL A 90 -28.75 -20.92 14.52
CA VAL A 90 -28.89 -21.53 15.83
C VAL A 90 -30.36 -21.94 15.89
N LEU A 91 -30.67 -23.11 15.32
CA LEU A 91 -31.90 -23.81 15.68
C LEU A 91 -32.00 -23.75 17.19
N SER A 92 -33.18 -23.43 17.72
CA SER A 92 -33.34 -23.37 19.16
C SER A 92 -32.76 -24.65 19.73
N VAL A 93 -31.71 -24.50 20.53
CA VAL A 93 -30.98 -25.62 21.17
C VAL A 93 -31.99 -26.60 21.76
N GLN A 94 -33.06 -26.04 22.30
CA GLN A 94 -34.20 -26.73 22.86
C GLN A 94 -35.00 -27.57 21.85
N GLU A 95 -35.22 -27.10 20.62
CA GLU A 95 -35.97 -27.84 19.59
C GLU A 95 -35.22 -29.09 19.13
N CYS A 96 -33.90 -28.97 18.92
CA CYS A 96 -33.07 -30.11 18.55
C CYS A 96 -33.04 -31.16 19.67
N ILE A 97 -32.96 -30.71 20.93
CA ILE A 97 -32.94 -31.60 22.09
C ILE A 97 -34.31 -32.22 22.33
N ASN A 98 -35.39 -31.45 22.18
CA ASN A 98 -36.76 -31.93 22.37
C ASN A 98 -37.11 -33.00 21.34
N THR A 99 -36.84 -32.75 20.05
CA THR A 99 -37.07 -33.74 18.99
C THR A 99 -36.26 -35.02 19.20
N LEU A 100 -35.01 -34.90 19.66
CA LEU A 100 -34.18 -36.06 20.00
C LEU A 100 -34.79 -36.87 21.17
N LYS A 101 -35.20 -36.19 22.25
CA LYS A 101 -35.87 -36.82 23.41
C LYS A 101 -37.21 -37.46 23.03
N GLU A 102 -37.98 -36.83 22.17
CA GLU A 102 -39.27 -37.36 21.69
C GLU A 102 -39.07 -38.67 20.93
N HIS A 103 -38.16 -38.71 19.96
CA HIS A 103 -37.86 -39.93 19.21
C HIS A 103 -37.28 -41.04 20.07
N ILE A 104 -36.49 -40.69 21.10
CA ILE A 104 -35.98 -41.65 22.07
C ILE A 104 -37.11 -42.16 22.97
N GLY A 105 -38.03 -41.29 23.38
CA GLY A 105 -39.25 -41.67 24.08
C GLY A 105 -40.11 -42.64 23.27
N TYR A 106 -40.32 -42.38 21.97
CA TYR A 106 -41.06 -43.28 21.07
C TYR A 106 -40.40 -44.66 20.97
N PHE A 107 -39.07 -44.72 20.86
CA PHE A 107 -38.36 -46.00 20.83
C PHE A 107 -38.52 -46.82 22.12
N LEU A 108 -38.54 -46.16 23.28
CA LEU A 108 -38.67 -46.84 24.58
C LEU A 108 -40.09 -47.37 24.81
N GLN A 109 -41.10 -46.71 24.26
CA GLN A 109 -42.52 -47.11 24.38
C GLN A 109 -42.96 -48.12 23.31
N GLU A 110 -42.32 -48.12 22.14
CA GLU A 110 -42.71 -48.97 21.01
C GLU A 110 -42.33 -50.45 21.23
N THR A 111 -43.32 -51.33 21.08
CA THR A 111 -43.15 -52.79 21.26
C THR A 111 -42.82 -53.50 19.94
N ASN A 112 -43.16 -52.91 18.79
CA ASN A 112 -42.94 -53.50 17.48
C ASN A 112 -41.48 -53.33 17.01
N PRO A 113 -40.75 -54.42 16.68
CA PRO A 113 -39.33 -54.36 16.32
C PRO A 113 -39.03 -53.54 15.06
N ASN A 114 -39.90 -53.58 14.04
CA ASN A 114 -39.66 -52.88 12.78
C ASN A 114 -39.83 -51.36 12.94
N ARG A 115 -40.85 -50.92 13.70
CA ARG A 115 -41.05 -49.49 14.01
C ARG A 115 -39.98 -48.97 14.96
N LYS A 116 -39.57 -49.79 15.91
CA LYS A 116 -38.47 -49.51 16.83
C LYS A 116 -37.16 -49.26 16.08
N ALA A 117 -36.83 -50.09 15.07
CA ALA A 117 -35.69 -49.86 14.19
C ALA A 117 -35.81 -48.54 13.38
N GLY A 118 -37.01 -48.19 12.90
CA GLY A 118 -37.26 -46.91 12.23
C GLY A 118 -37.04 -45.68 13.12
N TYR A 119 -37.47 -45.73 14.38
CA TYR A 119 -37.19 -44.66 15.35
C TYR A 119 -35.71 -44.58 15.69
N GLN A 120 -35.02 -45.72 15.79
CA GLN A 120 -33.57 -45.77 15.98
C GLN A 120 -32.81 -45.13 14.81
N ASP A 121 -33.20 -45.41 13.57
CA ASP A 121 -32.62 -44.75 12.40
C ASP A 121 -32.93 -43.26 12.34
N SER A 122 -34.13 -42.85 12.78
CA SER A 122 -34.50 -41.44 12.90
C SER A 122 -33.61 -40.71 13.92
N VAL A 123 -33.39 -41.31 15.10
CA VAL A 123 -32.47 -40.79 16.12
C VAL A 123 -31.03 -40.69 15.58
N ARG A 124 -30.57 -41.72 14.86
CA ARG A 124 -29.24 -41.75 14.23
C ARG A 124 -29.07 -40.60 13.23
N GLN A 125 -30.04 -40.43 12.34
CA GLN A 125 -30.03 -39.36 11.34
C GLN A 125 -30.09 -37.98 12.00
N LEU A 126 -30.89 -37.84 13.07
CA LEU A 126 -31.01 -36.59 13.81
C LEU A 126 -29.68 -36.23 14.48
N LEU A 127 -29.04 -37.16 15.18
CA LEU A 127 -27.71 -36.96 15.78
C LEU A 127 -26.66 -36.56 14.75
N LYS A 128 -26.59 -37.27 13.61
CA LYS A 128 -25.65 -36.95 12.52
C LYS A 128 -25.92 -35.55 11.95
N LYS A 129 -27.19 -35.21 11.76
CA LYS A 129 -27.62 -33.88 11.28
C LYS A 129 -27.26 -32.79 12.29
N THR A 130 -27.35 -33.07 13.61
CA THR A 130 -26.96 -32.15 14.67
C THR A 130 -25.45 -31.92 14.70
N GLY A 131 -24.63 -32.98 14.63
CA GLY A 131 -23.17 -32.86 14.53
C GLY A 131 -22.74 -32.01 13.33
N PHE A 132 -23.25 -32.35 12.14
CA PHE A 132 -22.95 -31.61 10.91
C PHE A 132 -23.41 -30.14 10.96
N ARG A 133 -24.62 -29.87 11.45
CA ARG A 133 -25.13 -28.49 11.61
C ARG A 133 -24.29 -27.69 12.60
N THR A 134 -23.81 -28.32 13.67
CA THR A 134 -22.96 -27.67 14.68
C THR A 134 -21.64 -27.24 14.05
N LEU A 135 -20.94 -28.15 13.36
CA LEU A 135 -19.69 -27.82 12.66
C LEU A 135 -19.89 -26.72 11.63
N LYS A 136 -20.96 -26.80 10.83
CA LYS A 136 -21.30 -25.77 9.85
C LYS A 136 -21.52 -24.40 10.52
N ASN A 137 -22.28 -24.35 11.60
CA ASN A 137 -22.51 -23.11 12.35
C ASN A 137 -21.21 -22.49 12.88
N VAL A 138 -20.23 -23.31 13.28
CA VAL A 138 -18.90 -22.83 13.71
C VAL A 138 -18.12 -22.23 12.55
N VAL A 139 -18.13 -22.86 11.38
CA VAL A 139 -17.49 -22.33 10.16
C VAL A 139 -18.13 -20.99 9.75
N ASP A 140 -19.46 -20.93 9.74
CA ASP A 140 -20.20 -19.71 9.42
C ASP A 140 -19.93 -18.60 10.45
N LEU A 141 -19.82 -18.95 11.74
CA LEU A 141 -19.45 -18.00 12.80
C LEU A 141 -18.06 -17.39 12.56
N LYS A 142 -17.07 -18.21 12.19
CA LYS A 142 -15.71 -17.75 11.86
C LYS A 142 -15.73 -16.80 10.66
N ARG A 143 -16.43 -17.17 9.58
CA ARG A 143 -16.57 -16.31 8.39
C ARG A 143 -17.27 -14.99 8.71
N ASN A 144 -18.37 -15.04 9.46
CA ASN A 144 -19.15 -13.86 9.83
C ASN A 144 -18.37 -12.93 10.76
N MET A 145 -17.58 -13.48 11.67
CA MET A 145 -16.65 -12.71 12.50
C MET A 145 -15.62 -11.96 11.62
N ASP A 146 -14.97 -12.65 10.69
CA ASP A 146 -13.99 -12.04 9.78
C ASP A 146 -14.61 -10.96 8.90
N ASN A 147 -15.79 -11.22 8.34
CA ASN A 147 -16.52 -10.26 7.51
C ASN A 147 -16.95 -9.03 8.33
N THR A 148 -17.51 -9.23 9.52
CA THR A 148 -17.88 -8.14 10.42
C THR A 148 -16.66 -7.30 10.80
N TYR A 149 -15.51 -7.94 11.03
CA TYR A 149 -14.29 -7.22 11.35
C TYR A 149 -13.69 -6.46 10.16
N LYS A 150 -13.78 -6.99 8.93
CA LYS A 150 -13.15 -6.36 7.75
C LYS A 150 -14.05 -5.32 7.07
N GLN A 151 -15.35 -5.58 6.98
CA GLN A 151 -16.27 -4.83 6.13
C GLN A 151 -17.02 -3.72 6.87
N GLU A 152 -17.27 -3.86 8.18
CA GLU A 152 -18.06 -2.86 8.92
C GLU A 152 -17.23 -1.60 9.21
N PRO A 153 -17.62 -0.43 8.67
CA PRO A 153 -16.86 0.81 8.86
C PRO A 153 -17.15 1.48 10.21
N ASN A 154 -18.37 1.32 10.74
CA ASN A 154 -18.78 1.98 11.97
C ASN A 154 -18.34 1.18 13.20
N TYR A 155 -17.45 1.75 14.02
CA TYR A 155 -16.89 1.09 15.20
C TYR A 155 -17.93 0.64 16.24
N ILE A 156 -19.02 1.40 16.44
CA ILE A 156 -20.05 1.08 17.44
C ILE A 156 -20.81 -0.16 17.00
N ILE A 157 -21.25 -0.16 15.74
CA ILE A 157 -22.01 -1.25 15.14
C ILE A 157 -21.12 -2.50 15.04
N LYS A 158 -19.88 -2.32 14.62
CA LYS A 158 -18.87 -3.38 14.55
C LYS A 158 -18.67 -4.07 15.90
N LYS A 159 -18.51 -3.31 16.98
CA LYS A 159 -18.38 -3.85 18.35
C LYS A 159 -19.64 -4.61 18.77
N LYS A 160 -20.83 -4.03 18.56
CA LYS A 160 -22.10 -4.67 18.91
C LYS A 160 -22.35 -5.95 18.12
N LYS A 161 -22.05 -5.96 16.82
CA LYS A 161 -22.15 -7.17 15.98
C LYS A 161 -21.21 -8.28 16.46
N LEU A 162 -19.95 -7.94 16.81
CA LEU A 162 -19.01 -8.91 17.37
C LEU A 162 -19.48 -9.48 18.72
N GLN A 163 -20.10 -8.66 19.59
CA GLN A 163 -20.71 -9.12 20.84
C GLN A 163 -21.88 -10.07 20.60
N ASN A 164 -22.75 -9.76 19.62
CA ASN A 164 -23.84 -10.66 19.26
C ASN A 164 -23.32 -12.00 18.71
N LEU A 165 -22.17 -12.01 18.01
CA LEU A 165 -21.53 -13.26 17.55
C LEU A 165 -20.95 -14.06 18.72
N ASP A 166 -20.41 -13.39 19.74
CA ASP A 166 -19.95 -14.01 20.98
C ASP A 166 -21.10 -14.69 21.75
N GLU A 167 -22.26 -14.02 21.84
CA GLU A 167 -23.47 -14.62 22.43
C GLU A 167 -23.92 -15.88 21.67
N LYS A 168 -23.89 -15.84 20.32
CA LYS A 168 -24.19 -17.00 19.48
C LYS A 168 -23.18 -18.14 19.69
N SER A 169 -21.89 -17.84 19.85
CA SER A 169 -20.85 -18.81 20.22
C SER A 169 -21.22 -19.52 21.53
N HIS A 170 -21.65 -18.75 22.53
CA HIS A 170 -22.07 -19.29 23.82
C HIS A 170 -23.30 -20.20 23.71
N SER A 171 -24.30 -19.83 22.90
CA SER A 171 -25.48 -20.67 22.65
C SER A 171 -25.11 -22.01 22.00
N ILE A 172 -24.21 -22.01 21.00
CA ILE A 172 -23.74 -23.25 20.36
C ILE A 172 -22.97 -24.11 21.37
N ARG A 173 -22.15 -23.50 22.23
CA ARG A 173 -21.44 -24.22 23.28
C ARG A 173 -22.38 -24.86 24.31
N ALA A 174 -23.46 -24.16 24.68
CA ALA A 174 -24.48 -24.70 25.57
C ALA A 174 -25.18 -25.91 24.92
N MET A 175 -25.50 -25.82 23.62
CA MET A 175 -26.07 -26.93 22.86
C MET A 175 -25.19 -28.18 22.88
N ILE A 176 -23.90 -28.03 22.57
CA ILE A 176 -22.95 -29.15 22.58
C ILE A 176 -22.96 -29.83 23.94
N ARG A 177 -22.85 -29.05 25.03
CA ARG A 177 -22.83 -29.58 26.40
C ARG A 177 -24.13 -30.30 26.78
N GLU A 178 -25.28 -29.82 26.32
CA GLU A 178 -26.56 -30.47 26.60
C GLU A 178 -26.77 -31.74 25.76
N CYS A 179 -26.35 -31.73 24.49
CA CYS A 179 -26.33 -32.92 23.64
C CYS A 179 -25.40 -34.01 24.21
N GLU A 180 -24.18 -33.65 24.64
CA GLU A 180 -23.27 -34.59 25.30
C GLU A 180 -23.89 -35.18 26.57
N LYS A 181 -24.49 -34.35 27.42
CA LYS A 181 -25.21 -34.80 28.62
C LYS A 181 -26.36 -35.76 28.30
N LEU A 182 -27.09 -35.52 27.21
CA LEU A 182 -28.18 -36.40 26.77
C LEU A 182 -27.62 -37.75 26.33
N MET A 183 -26.55 -37.75 25.53
CA MET A 183 -25.86 -38.98 25.10
C MET A 183 -25.34 -39.81 26.29
N ASP A 184 -24.88 -39.15 27.35
CA ASP A 184 -24.38 -39.84 28.55
C ASP A 184 -25.50 -40.28 29.50
N LYS A 185 -26.62 -39.54 29.60
CA LYS A 185 -27.78 -39.92 30.44
C LYS A 185 -28.59 -41.06 29.85
N GLU A 186 -28.76 -41.06 28.52
CA GLU A 186 -29.53 -42.07 27.81
C GLU A 186 -28.66 -43.25 27.38
N HIS A 187 -27.53 -43.47 28.07
CA HIS A 187 -26.64 -44.59 27.83
C HIS A 187 -27.37 -45.94 27.85
N ALA A 188 -28.43 -46.07 28.64
CA ALA A 188 -29.31 -47.24 28.65
C ALA A 188 -30.03 -47.48 27.31
N PHE A 189 -30.46 -46.42 26.60
CA PHE A 189 -31.01 -46.52 25.25
C PHE A 189 -29.94 -46.99 24.26
N PHE A 190 -28.73 -46.41 24.33
CA PHE A 190 -27.64 -46.76 23.42
C PHE A 190 -27.10 -48.18 23.65
N ILE A 191 -27.14 -48.69 24.89
CA ILE A 191 -26.81 -50.08 25.22
C ILE A 191 -27.95 -51.02 24.79
N MET A 192 -29.22 -50.68 25.06
CA MET A 192 -30.37 -51.50 24.66
C MET A 192 -30.55 -51.60 23.14
N ALA A 193 -30.16 -50.58 22.40
CA ALA A 193 -30.24 -50.54 20.95
C ALA A 193 -29.21 -51.48 20.26
N ASN A 194 -28.13 -51.86 20.97
CA ASN A 194 -27.09 -52.83 20.58
C ASN A 194 -26.72 -52.86 19.08
N ASP A 195 -26.63 -51.68 18.47
CA ASP A 195 -26.42 -51.50 17.04
C ASP A 195 -25.04 -50.85 16.79
N PRO A 196 -24.11 -51.56 16.12
CA PRO A 196 -22.78 -51.05 15.79
C PRO A 196 -22.80 -49.71 15.04
N HIS A 197 -23.82 -49.47 14.21
CA HIS A 197 -23.93 -48.22 13.45
C HIS A 197 -24.30 -47.04 14.35
N MET A 198 -25.02 -47.26 15.44
CA MET A 198 -25.42 -46.20 16.36
C MET A 198 -24.22 -45.79 17.21
N THR A 199 -23.46 -46.75 17.72
CA THR A 199 -22.21 -46.50 18.45
C THR A 199 -21.21 -45.73 17.58
N LYS A 200 -21.06 -46.10 16.31
CA LYS A 200 -20.21 -45.36 15.37
C LYS A 200 -20.68 -43.91 15.19
N THR A 201 -21.98 -43.71 14.95
CA THR A 201 -22.55 -42.37 14.79
C THR A 201 -22.36 -41.50 16.04
N CYS A 202 -22.55 -42.08 17.23
CA CYS A 202 -22.31 -41.38 18.49
C CYS A 202 -20.84 -40.97 18.67
N SER A 203 -19.90 -41.85 18.31
CA SER A 203 -18.47 -41.54 18.34
C SER A 203 -18.09 -40.44 17.34
N ASP A 204 -18.61 -40.53 16.11
CA ASP A 204 -18.40 -39.52 15.07
C ASP A 204 -18.93 -38.15 15.53
N VAL A 205 -20.15 -38.11 16.07
CA VAL A 205 -20.76 -36.86 16.59
C VAL A 205 -20.02 -36.31 17.81
N LYS A 206 -19.52 -37.18 18.72
CA LYS A 206 -18.66 -36.73 19.83
C LYS A 206 -17.35 -36.13 19.32
N HIS A 207 -16.76 -36.71 18.28
CA HIS A 207 -15.57 -36.14 17.64
C HIS A 207 -15.87 -34.76 17.01
N ASP A 208 -16.96 -34.65 16.25
CA ASP A 208 -17.43 -33.40 15.65
C ASP A 208 -17.65 -32.32 16.72
N PHE A 209 -18.22 -32.67 17.87
CA PHE A 209 -18.43 -31.75 18.98
C PHE A 209 -17.13 -31.28 19.64
N VAL A 210 -16.14 -32.15 19.80
CA VAL A 210 -14.82 -31.77 20.31
C VAL A 210 -14.12 -30.80 19.35
N GLU A 211 -14.15 -31.09 18.05
CA GLU A 211 -13.61 -30.20 17.02
C GLU A 211 -14.32 -28.84 17.02
N ALA A 212 -15.66 -28.85 17.03
CA ALA A 212 -16.48 -27.65 17.14
C ALA A 212 -16.13 -26.84 18.40
N TYR A 213 -15.92 -27.51 19.54
CA TYR A 213 -15.58 -26.84 20.79
C TYR A 213 -14.22 -26.14 20.73
N HIS A 214 -13.19 -26.81 20.18
CA HIS A 214 -11.88 -26.20 19.99
C HIS A 214 -11.93 -25.00 19.02
N ALA A 215 -12.66 -25.14 17.92
CA ALA A 215 -12.86 -24.06 16.97
C ALA A 215 -13.62 -22.87 17.58
N LEU A 216 -14.65 -23.12 18.40
CA LEU A 216 -15.35 -22.06 19.15
C LEU A 216 -14.43 -21.34 20.14
N MET A 217 -13.54 -22.06 20.84
CA MET A 217 -12.55 -21.41 21.72
C MET A 217 -11.59 -20.51 20.95
N GLU A 218 -11.17 -20.92 19.74
CA GLU A 218 -10.35 -20.07 18.89
C GLU A 218 -11.11 -18.80 18.45
N ILE A 219 -12.37 -18.94 18.06
CA ILE A 219 -13.24 -17.83 17.67
C ILE A 219 -13.41 -16.85 18.84
N ASP A 220 -13.72 -17.30 20.04
CA ASP A 220 -13.85 -16.43 21.23
C ASP A 220 -12.56 -15.62 21.45
N ARG A 221 -11.39 -16.28 21.37
CA ARG A 221 -10.09 -15.61 21.50
C ARG A 221 -9.89 -14.54 20.41
N GLN A 222 -10.28 -14.84 19.18
CA GLN A 222 -10.18 -13.90 18.06
C GLN A 222 -11.15 -12.72 18.23
N ILE A 223 -12.39 -12.95 18.65
CA ILE A 223 -13.37 -11.90 18.96
C ILE A 223 -12.82 -10.96 20.03
N ILE A 224 -12.27 -11.48 21.12
CA ILE A 224 -11.66 -10.67 22.19
C ILE A 224 -10.51 -9.83 21.64
N SER A 225 -9.62 -10.42 20.84
CA SER A 225 -8.52 -9.71 20.19
C SER A 225 -9.02 -8.57 19.29
N TYR A 226 -10.06 -8.83 18.48
CA TYR A 226 -10.67 -7.84 17.60
C TYR A 226 -11.34 -6.70 18.35
N ILE A 227 -12.09 -7.00 19.41
CA ILE A 227 -12.70 -5.97 20.26
C ILE A 227 -11.62 -5.08 20.88
N ASN A 228 -10.54 -5.67 21.39
CA ASN A 228 -9.41 -4.93 21.96
C ASN A 228 -8.72 -4.04 20.91
N GLN A 229 -8.51 -4.55 19.70
CA GLN A 229 -7.95 -3.76 18.60
C GLN A 229 -8.86 -2.59 18.20
N ILE A 230 -10.17 -2.81 18.11
CA ILE A 230 -11.15 -1.76 17.83
C ILE A 230 -11.11 -0.67 18.91
N ASP A 231 -11.06 -1.06 20.19
CA ASP A 231 -11.02 -0.12 21.30
C ASP A 231 -9.71 0.70 21.31
N LEU A 232 -8.57 0.09 20.99
CA LEU A 232 -7.29 0.79 20.82
C LEU A 232 -7.32 1.77 19.64
N GLN A 233 -7.81 1.33 18.48
CA GLN A 233 -7.94 2.19 17.30
C GLN A 233 -8.89 3.36 17.56
N ASN A 234 -10.00 3.14 18.26
CA ASN A 234 -10.94 4.19 18.62
C ASN A 234 -10.32 5.22 19.57
N LYS A 235 -9.56 4.78 20.57
CA LYS A 235 -8.79 5.69 21.46
C LYS A 235 -7.80 6.54 20.65
N LEU A 236 -7.06 5.92 19.74
CA LEU A 236 -6.11 6.61 18.86
C LEU A 236 -6.82 7.62 17.95
N TYR A 237 -7.93 7.23 17.33
CA TYR A 237 -8.70 8.10 16.44
C TYR A 237 -9.32 9.29 17.19
N LYS A 238 -9.82 9.10 18.41
CA LYS A 238 -10.25 10.20 19.30
C LYS A 238 -9.10 11.16 19.61
N LYS A 239 -7.89 10.66 19.87
CA LYS A 239 -6.70 11.50 20.06
C LYS A 239 -6.33 12.26 18.80
N ILE A 240 -6.35 11.62 17.63
CA ILE A 240 -6.08 12.28 16.33
C ILE A 240 -7.11 13.36 16.05
N ARG A 241 -8.41 13.13 16.30
CA ARG A 241 -9.44 14.17 16.15
C ARG A 241 -9.18 15.37 17.05
N LYS A 242 -8.81 15.14 18.31
CA LYS A 242 -8.44 16.22 19.24
C LYS A 242 -7.20 16.98 18.76
N LEU A 243 -6.17 16.27 18.31
CA LEU A 243 -4.97 16.90 17.74
C LEU A 243 -5.31 17.71 16.49
N LYS A 244 -6.11 17.15 15.57
CA LYS A 244 -6.58 17.88 14.39
C LYS A 244 -7.35 19.14 14.77
N TYR A 245 -8.26 19.06 15.74
CA TYR A 245 -8.99 20.24 16.23
C TYR A 245 -8.04 21.31 16.78
N LEU A 246 -7.04 20.92 17.57
CA LEU A 246 -6.00 21.84 18.04
C LEU A 246 -5.14 22.38 16.89
N GLN A 247 -4.93 21.60 15.82
CA GLN A 247 -4.19 22.02 14.62
C GLN A 247 -4.93 23.10 13.87
N ASP A 248 -6.22 22.87 13.66
CA ASP A 248 -7.12 23.78 12.95
C ASP A 248 -7.23 25.11 13.71
N GLN A 249 -7.03 25.10 15.04
CA GLN A 249 -6.94 26.27 15.91
C GLN A 249 -5.52 26.87 16.04
N LEU A 250 -4.50 26.23 15.46
CA LEU A 250 -3.07 26.58 15.59
C LEU A 250 -2.51 26.52 17.03
N LEU A 251 -3.23 25.88 17.97
CA LEU A 251 -2.87 25.76 19.39
C LEU A 251 -2.08 24.49 19.73
N ILE A 252 -1.74 23.64 18.74
CA ILE A 252 -0.98 22.39 19.00
C ILE A 252 0.33 22.66 19.75
N LYS A 253 1.08 23.69 19.35
CA LYS A 253 2.42 23.93 19.89
C LYS A 253 2.38 24.41 21.34
N THR A 254 1.31 25.07 21.77
CA THR A 254 1.14 25.60 23.13
C THR A 254 0.53 24.57 24.07
N ASP A 255 -0.48 23.84 23.59
CA ASP A 255 -1.34 23.03 24.46
C ASP A 255 -0.89 21.57 24.54
N THR A 256 0.12 21.18 23.75
CA THR A 256 0.60 19.79 23.70
C THR A 256 2.11 19.66 23.88
N ASN A 257 2.53 18.53 24.46
CA ASN A 257 3.94 18.18 24.65
C ASN A 257 4.59 17.56 23.39
N LEU A 258 4.00 17.79 22.20
CA LEU A 258 4.40 17.12 20.95
C LEU A 258 5.85 17.44 20.57
N ILE A 259 6.29 18.69 20.78
CA ILE A 259 7.67 19.13 20.54
C ILE A 259 8.66 18.35 21.40
N ASN A 260 8.32 18.07 22.66
CA ASN A 260 9.20 17.35 23.58
C ASN A 260 9.32 15.87 23.19
N VAL A 261 8.20 15.23 22.84
CA VAL A 261 8.18 13.83 22.38
C VAL A 261 8.93 13.66 21.06
N LEU A 262 8.83 14.64 20.16
CA LEU A 262 9.52 14.62 18.86
C LEU A 262 11.03 14.80 19.01
N LYS A 263 11.48 15.58 20.01
CA LYS A 263 12.91 15.70 20.36
C LYS A 263 13.46 14.43 21.01
N GLU A 264 12.65 13.76 21.83
CA GLU A 264 13.03 12.51 22.51
C GLU A 264 13.09 11.32 21.54
N LYS A 265 12.17 11.26 20.56
CA LYS A 265 12.14 10.21 19.54
C LYS A 265 12.65 10.73 18.21
N ASN A 266 13.94 10.53 17.95
CA ASN A 266 14.56 10.66 16.63
C ASN A 266 14.78 9.28 15.99
N PRO A 267 13.76 8.66 15.38
CA PRO A 267 13.93 7.41 14.65
C PRO A 267 14.66 7.66 13.31
N VAL A 268 15.44 6.66 12.87
CA VAL A 268 16.28 6.71 11.65
C VAL A 268 15.51 7.11 10.38
N TRP A 269 14.22 6.80 10.29
CA TRP A 269 13.40 7.17 9.12
C TRP A 269 13.07 8.67 9.04
N MET A 270 13.20 9.43 10.14
CA MET A 270 13.04 10.89 10.16
C MET A 270 14.33 11.63 9.75
N GLU A 271 15.47 10.94 9.71
CA GLU A 271 16.71 11.54 9.24
C GLU A 271 16.64 11.77 7.72
N SER A 272 17.18 12.90 7.27
CA SER A 272 17.41 13.12 5.84
C SER A 272 18.30 11.99 5.32
N ARG A 273 17.93 11.38 4.18
CA ARG A 273 18.74 10.33 3.55
C ARG A 273 20.18 10.84 3.39
N HIS A 274 21.10 10.30 4.18
CA HIS A 274 22.52 10.58 4.04
C HIS A 274 23.00 9.94 2.73
N TYR A 275 23.16 10.76 1.69
CA TYR A 275 23.83 10.33 0.46
C TYR A 275 25.32 10.19 0.75
N ASN A 276 25.72 9.03 1.25
CA ASN A 276 27.13 8.68 1.35
C ASN A 276 27.67 8.56 -0.08
N LYS A 277 28.45 9.55 -0.51
CA LYS A 277 29.23 9.46 -1.75
C LYS A 277 30.34 8.45 -1.51
N THR A 278 30.07 7.17 -1.75
CA THR A 278 31.11 6.15 -1.87
C THR A 278 31.96 6.52 -3.07
N ARG A 279 33.09 7.18 -2.81
CA ARG A 279 34.10 7.40 -3.83
C ARG A 279 34.70 6.04 -4.15
N LEU A 280 34.63 5.62 -5.41
CA LEU A 280 35.34 4.44 -5.88
C LEU A 280 36.84 4.64 -5.64
N SER A 281 37.54 3.61 -5.19
CA SER A 281 38.99 3.68 -5.00
C SER A 281 39.66 3.88 -6.36
N LEU A 282 40.64 4.79 -6.42
CA LEU A 282 41.37 5.10 -7.64
C LEU A 282 42.20 3.91 -8.15
N GLU A 283 42.66 3.07 -7.23
CA GLU A 283 43.44 1.86 -7.51
C GLU A 283 42.58 0.82 -8.26
N MET A 284 41.35 0.57 -7.80
CA MET A 284 40.37 -0.28 -8.50
C MET A 284 40.03 0.23 -9.91
N LEU A 285 39.97 1.56 -10.10
CA LEU A 285 39.70 2.15 -11.42
C LEU A 285 40.88 2.03 -12.38
N ARG A 286 42.12 1.99 -11.86
CA ARG A 286 43.33 1.88 -12.68
C ARG A 286 43.63 0.45 -13.09
N GLU A 287 43.45 -0.51 -12.19
CA GLU A 287 43.83 -1.90 -12.44
C GLU A 287 42.75 -2.71 -13.17
N ASN A 288 41.47 -2.35 -12.99
CA ASN A 288 40.38 -3.21 -13.42
C ASN A 288 39.59 -2.59 -14.60
N GLU A 289 40.01 -2.95 -15.82
CA GLU A 289 39.36 -2.48 -17.07
C GLU A 289 37.86 -2.81 -17.14
N LEU A 290 37.42 -3.88 -16.48
CA LEU A 290 36.01 -4.28 -16.43
C LEU A 290 35.16 -3.23 -15.70
N VAL A 291 35.69 -2.63 -14.64
CA VAL A 291 35.02 -1.57 -13.87
C VAL A 291 34.87 -0.32 -14.74
N VAL A 292 35.88 0.03 -15.53
CA VAL A 292 35.84 1.16 -16.47
C VAL A 292 34.80 0.94 -17.56
N LYS A 293 34.71 -0.27 -18.14
CA LYS A 293 33.67 -0.63 -19.12
C LYS A 293 32.27 -0.56 -18.52
N LEU A 294 32.10 -1.02 -17.28
CA LEU A 294 30.83 -0.94 -16.56
C LEU A 294 30.42 0.52 -16.31
N LEU A 295 31.35 1.36 -15.88
CA LEU A 295 31.12 2.78 -15.64
C LEU A 295 30.76 3.53 -16.93
N LYS A 296 31.40 3.22 -18.06
CA LYS A 296 31.01 3.76 -19.38
C LYS A 296 29.57 3.39 -19.73
N ARG A 297 29.19 2.13 -19.57
CA ARG A 297 27.82 1.65 -19.83
C ARG A 297 26.78 2.31 -18.91
N ILE A 298 27.12 2.53 -17.63
CA ILE A 298 26.24 3.20 -16.67
C ILE A 298 26.12 4.70 -17.00
N ALA A 299 27.21 5.35 -17.41
CA ALA A 299 27.22 6.75 -17.82
C ALA A 299 26.36 6.99 -19.09
N GLU A 300 26.48 6.10 -20.09
CA GLU A 300 25.65 6.08 -21.29
C GLU A 300 24.16 5.94 -20.94
N ARG A 301 23.83 5.03 -20.01
CA ARG A 301 22.44 4.78 -19.58
C ARG A 301 21.84 5.94 -18.77
N ASN A 302 22.65 6.63 -17.98
CA ASN A 302 22.22 7.77 -17.15
C ASN A 302 22.18 9.10 -17.92
N GLY A 303 22.48 9.10 -19.23
CA GLY A 303 22.46 10.32 -20.05
C GLY A 303 23.50 11.36 -19.64
N ILE A 304 24.52 10.95 -18.87
CA ILE A 304 25.66 11.81 -18.54
C ILE A 304 26.53 11.85 -19.79
N GLN A 305 26.08 12.60 -20.79
CA GLN A 305 26.99 13.11 -21.80
C GLN A 305 28.04 13.88 -21.02
N LYS A 306 29.29 13.42 -21.11
CA LYS A 306 30.47 14.01 -20.47
C LYS A 306 30.24 15.52 -20.45
N THR A 307 30.23 16.16 -19.27
CA THR A 307 30.52 17.60 -19.23
C THR A 307 31.82 17.73 -19.99
N ALA A 308 31.71 18.21 -21.23
CA ALA A 308 32.77 18.17 -22.21
C ALA A 308 33.82 19.19 -21.76
N ARG A 309 34.60 18.81 -20.74
CA ARG A 309 35.98 19.22 -20.69
C ARG A 309 36.56 18.57 -21.91
N THR A 310 36.68 19.37 -22.96
CA THR A 310 37.27 19.05 -24.25
C THR A 310 38.45 18.12 -23.97
N GLU A 311 38.29 16.83 -24.26
CA GLU A 311 39.44 15.93 -24.26
C GLU A 311 40.40 16.58 -25.26
N ALA A 312 41.54 17.06 -24.79
CA ALA A 312 42.50 17.70 -25.66
C ALA A 312 42.82 16.73 -26.80
N ALA A 313 42.85 17.25 -28.03
CA ALA A 313 43.27 16.45 -29.16
C ALA A 313 44.64 15.83 -28.85
N PRO A 314 44.90 14.59 -29.30
CA PRO A 314 46.22 13.98 -29.11
C PRO A 314 47.29 14.93 -29.64
N LEU A 315 48.31 15.19 -28.81
CA LEU A 315 49.45 16.04 -29.15
C LEU A 315 50.02 15.61 -30.51
N THR A 316 50.14 16.55 -31.43
CA THR A 316 50.76 16.31 -32.72
C THR A 316 52.29 16.37 -32.59
N GLU A 317 53.02 15.74 -33.52
CA GLU A 317 54.49 15.78 -33.52
C GLU A 317 55.07 17.21 -33.69
N GLU A 318 54.24 18.17 -34.11
CA GLU A 318 54.60 19.59 -34.20
C GLU A 318 54.52 20.30 -32.84
N ASP A 319 53.57 19.91 -31.98
CA ASP A 319 53.42 20.46 -30.62
C ASP A 319 54.58 20.07 -29.71
N LEU A 320 55.28 18.98 -30.05
CA LEU A 320 56.46 18.49 -29.36
C LEU A 320 57.76 19.22 -29.75
N LYS A 321 57.69 20.19 -30.70
CA LYS A 321 58.85 21.00 -31.11
C LYS A 321 58.89 22.32 -30.35
N ASP A 322 60.08 22.70 -29.88
CA ASP A 322 60.31 23.95 -29.15
C ASP A 322 60.02 25.17 -30.05
N HIS A 323 58.96 25.92 -29.71
CA HIS A 323 58.63 27.19 -30.34
C HIS A 323 59.26 28.34 -29.55
N PHE A 324 60.36 28.91 -30.07
CA PHE A 324 60.97 30.11 -29.49
C PHE A 324 60.22 31.37 -29.95
N GLN A 325 59.42 31.96 -29.06
CA GLN A 325 58.90 33.33 -29.25
C GLN A 325 59.89 34.33 -28.64
N LEU A 326 60.50 35.18 -29.49
CA LEU A 326 61.28 36.33 -29.05
C LEU A 326 60.31 37.40 -28.51
N LEU A 327 60.29 37.58 -27.19
CA LEU A 327 59.58 38.68 -26.53
C LEU A 327 60.21 40.01 -26.95
N LYS A 328 59.40 40.93 -27.49
CA LYS A 328 59.81 42.30 -27.86
C LYS A 328 59.73 43.23 -26.64
N GLU A 329 60.45 42.93 -25.58
CA GLU A 329 60.65 43.89 -24.49
C GLU A 329 61.97 44.65 -24.69
N VAL A 330 61.92 45.97 -24.53
CA VAL A 330 63.11 46.80 -24.45
C VAL A 330 63.40 47.03 -22.98
N ASP A 331 64.63 46.78 -22.59
CA ASP A 331 65.08 46.97 -21.22
C ASP A 331 65.02 48.47 -20.88
N SER A 332 64.03 48.86 -20.07
CA SER A 332 63.80 50.25 -19.67
C SER A 332 64.98 50.83 -18.90
N THR A 333 65.80 49.98 -18.28
CA THR A 333 66.97 50.39 -17.49
C THR A 333 68.15 50.82 -18.35
N GLU A 334 68.37 50.18 -19.50
CA GLU A 334 69.43 50.53 -20.45
C GLU A 334 69.17 51.92 -21.07
N VAL A 335 67.92 52.19 -21.43
CA VAL A 335 67.49 53.48 -21.97
C VAL A 335 67.63 54.59 -20.93
N TRP A 336 67.35 54.31 -19.66
CA TRP A 336 67.51 55.28 -18.56
C TRP A 336 68.99 55.63 -18.30
N ASN A 337 69.86 54.63 -18.26
CA ASN A 337 71.30 54.86 -18.05
C ASN A 337 71.93 55.67 -19.19
N ALA A 338 71.52 55.41 -20.43
CA ALA A 338 71.96 56.20 -21.58
C ALA A 338 71.40 57.64 -21.54
N PHE A 339 70.21 57.84 -20.97
CA PHE A 339 69.64 59.16 -20.75
C PHE A 339 70.43 59.96 -19.70
N LEU A 340 70.79 59.35 -18.56
CA LEU A 340 71.61 59.99 -17.50
C LEU A 340 72.98 60.46 -18.02
N ALA A 341 73.56 59.75 -18.98
CA ALA A 341 74.83 60.13 -19.61
C ALA A 341 74.69 61.26 -20.64
N SER A 342 73.46 61.59 -21.05
CA SER A 342 73.17 62.61 -22.07
C SER A 342 72.72 63.92 -21.42
N SER A 343 73.09 65.06 -22.00
CA SER A 343 72.66 66.39 -21.52
C SER A 343 71.37 66.90 -22.20
N TYR A 344 70.63 66.02 -22.88
CA TYR A 344 69.41 66.35 -23.60
C TYR A 344 68.17 66.26 -22.71
N HIS A 345 67.06 66.84 -23.16
CA HIS A 345 65.75 66.63 -22.54
C HIS A 345 65.25 65.21 -22.76
N LEU A 346 64.55 64.64 -21.78
CA LEU A 346 64.12 63.22 -21.78
C LEU A 346 63.35 62.82 -23.05
N PHE A 347 62.41 63.64 -23.50
CA PHE A 347 61.62 63.34 -24.69
C PHE A 347 62.43 63.47 -26.00
N GLU A 348 63.35 64.43 -26.08
CA GLU A 348 64.23 64.58 -27.24
C GLU A 348 65.30 63.49 -27.31
N PHE A 349 65.76 63.00 -26.15
CA PHE A 349 66.63 61.84 -26.06
C PHE A 349 65.92 60.57 -26.55
N ILE A 350 64.68 60.34 -26.12
CA ILE A 350 63.85 59.21 -26.57
C ILE A 350 63.64 59.24 -28.08
N LEU A 351 63.49 60.42 -28.71
CA LEU A 351 63.36 60.55 -30.16
C LEU A 351 64.65 60.26 -30.94
N ARG A 352 65.82 60.48 -30.33
CA ARG A 352 67.13 60.29 -30.97
C ARG A 352 67.80 58.97 -30.62
N TYR A 353 67.27 58.21 -29.67
CA TYR A 353 67.83 56.94 -29.24
C TYR A 353 67.68 55.88 -30.34
N ASP A 354 68.76 55.14 -30.61
CA ASP A 354 68.79 54.14 -31.68
C ASP A 354 68.14 52.83 -31.21
N TYR A 355 66.82 52.71 -31.42
CA TYR A 355 66.09 51.49 -31.11
C TYR A 355 66.32 50.43 -32.20
N LYS A 356 66.55 49.18 -31.78
CA LYS A 356 66.71 48.02 -32.69
C LYS A 356 65.50 47.75 -33.59
N VAL A 357 64.33 48.33 -33.29
CA VAL A 357 63.08 48.23 -34.07
C VAL A 357 62.47 49.63 -34.21
N LYS A 358 61.96 49.98 -35.40
CA LYS A 358 61.25 51.25 -35.63
C LYS A 358 59.96 51.29 -34.79
N ARG A 359 59.80 52.33 -33.99
CA ARG A 359 58.68 52.50 -33.04
C ARG A 359 57.71 53.59 -33.47
N ASN A 360 56.44 53.44 -33.10
CA ASN A 360 55.43 54.47 -33.30
C ASN A 360 55.51 55.56 -32.22
N ILE A 361 54.97 56.75 -32.49
CA ILE A 361 54.98 57.88 -31.55
C ILE A 361 54.34 57.51 -30.22
N GLU A 362 53.24 56.74 -30.24
CA GLU A 362 52.56 56.24 -29.04
C GLU A 362 53.46 55.37 -28.15
N GLU A 363 54.34 54.56 -28.74
CA GLU A 363 55.30 53.73 -28.00
C GLU A 363 56.41 54.55 -27.36
N HIS A 364 56.81 55.67 -27.97
CA HIS A 364 57.75 56.61 -27.38
C HIS A 364 57.13 57.38 -26.21
N VAL A 365 55.84 57.71 -26.31
CA VAL A 365 55.09 58.33 -25.20
C VAL A 365 54.91 57.35 -24.05
N THR A 366 54.59 56.08 -24.30
CA THR A 366 54.49 55.09 -23.23
C THR A 366 55.84 54.84 -22.55
N LEU A 367 56.95 54.82 -23.29
CA LEU A 367 58.29 54.79 -22.71
C LEU A 367 58.61 56.04 -21.89
N PHE A 368 58.28 57.22 -22.39
CA PHE A 368 58.46 58.46 -21.64
C PHE A 368 57.71 58.41 -20.30
N CYS A 369 56.43 58.01 -20.32
CA CYS A 369 55.65 57.85 -19.10
C CYS A 369 56.22 56.77 -18.18
N GLN A 370 56.64 55.62 -18.73
CA GLN A 370 57.25 54.55 -17.95
C GLN A 370 58.54 55.01 -17.27
N LEU A 371 59.42 55.72 -17.96
CA LEU A 371 60.68 56.22 -17.39
C LEU A 371 60.45 57.27 -16.30
N VAL A 372 59.51 58.20 -16.50
CA VAL A 372 59.15 59.21 -15.48
C VAL A 372 58.53 58.56 -14.24
N ILE A 373 57.71 57.52 -14.41
CA ILE A 373 57.11 56.79 -13.29
C ILE A 373 58.15 55.96 -12.53
N LEU A 374 59.10 55.35 -13.24
CA LEU A 374 60.10 54.46 -12.63
C LEU A 374 61.20 55.23 -11.89
N HIS A 375 61.55 56.44 -12.34
CA HIS A 375 62.64 57.24 -11.76
C HIS A 375 62.22 58.67 -11.39
N PRO A 376 61.23 58.85 -10.49
CA PRO A 376 60.71 60.17 -10.12
C PRO A 376 61.74 61.03 -9.35
N ASP A 377 62.62 60.39 -8.58
CA ASP A 377 63.57 61.07 -7.69
C ASP A 377 64.79 61.65 -8.42
N GLU A 378 65.08 61.13 -9.62
CA GLU A 378 66.21 61.51 -10.48
C GLU A 378 65.82 62.49 -11.60
N CYS A 379 64.54 62.85 -11.69
CA CYS A 379 64.02 63.81 -12.67
C CYS A 379 63.96 65.23 -12.10
N ARG A 380 64.61 66.22 -12.74
CA ARG A 380 64.34 67.66 -12.55
C ARG A 380 63.37 68.14 -13.62
N ALA A 381 62.11 68.28 -13.25
CA ALA A 381 61.14 69.01 -14.07
C ALA A 381 61.39 70.51 -13.94
N THR A 382 61.66 71.19 -15.06
CA THR A 382 62.00 72.62 -15.08
C THR A 382 60.78 73.55 -15.09
N GLY A 383 59.56 72.99 -15.16
CA GLY A 383 58.30 73.75 -15.14
C GLY A 383 57.93 74.38 -16.49
N GLU A 384 58.76 74.22 -17.51
CA GLU A 384 58.51 74.64 -18.88
C GLU A 384 57.99 73.45 -19.72
N TYR A 385 57.06 73.72 -20.64
CA TYR A 385 56.44 72.73 -21.52
C TYR A 385 56.81 73.01 -22.97
N ALA A 386 57.14 71.95 -23.72
CA ALA A 386 57.41 72.02 -25.15
C ALA A 386 56.33 71.26 -25.93
N ILE A 387 56.04 71.72 -27.15
CA ILE A 387 55.03 71.12 -28.03
C ILE A 387 55.71 70.40 -29.18
N TYR A 388 55.42 69.11 -29.34
CA TYR A 388 55.84 68.35 -30.52
C TYR A 388 54.65 67.59 -31.12
N GLN A 389 54.34 67.86 -32.39
CA GLN A 389 53.30 67.19 -33.18
C GLN A 389 51.99 66.94 -32.40
N ASP A 390 51.45 67.99 -31.78
CA ASP A 390 50.21 68.03 -30.96
C ASP A 390 50.29 67.46 -29.53
N ILE A 391 51.48 67.12 -29.02
CA ILE A 391 51.69 66.69 -27.63
C ILE A 391 52.49 67.74 -26.86
N GLU A 392 51.91 68.29 -25.79
CA GLU A 392 52.62 69.10 -24.80
C GLU A 392 53.31 68.18 -23.78
N TYR A 393 54.64 68.23 -23.70
CA TYR A 393 55.40 67.44 -22.74
C TYR A 393 56.25 68.34 -21.82
N PRO A 394 56.41 67.96 -20.55
CA PRO A 394 57.25 68.70 -19.62
C PRO A 394 58.72 68.49 -19.94
N ILE A 395 59.49 69.57 -19.87
CA ILE A 395 60.93 69.53 -20.04
C ILE A 395 61.58 68.95 -18.78
N ILE A 396 62.01 67.69 -18.88
CA ILE A 396 62.65 66.94 -17.79
C ILE A 396 64.13 66.73 -18.13
N TYR A 397 64.99 67.10 -17.17
CA TYR A 397 66.41 66.81 -17.16
C TYR A 397 66.75 65.79 -16.08
N ALA A 398 67.85 65.06 -16.25
CA ALA A 398 68.45 64.28 -15.18
C ALA A 398 68.97 65.20 -14.06
N LYS A 399 68.81 64.77 -12.80
CA LYS A 399 69.10 65.55 -11.58
C LYS A 399 70.57 65.64 -11.20
#